data_AF-A0A535SSI4-F1
#
_entry.id   AF-A0A535SSI4-F1
#
_cell.length_a   1.000
_cell.length_b   1.000
_cell.length_c   1.000
_cell.angle_alpha   90.00
_cell.angle_beta   90.00
_cell.angle_gamma   90.00
#
_symmetry.space_group_name_H-M   'P 1'
#
loop_
_entity.id
_entity.type
_entity.pdbx_description
1 polymer ?
#
loop_
_entity_poly.entity_id
_entity_poly.type
_entity_poly.pdbx_seq_one_letter_code
_entity_poly.pdbx_strand_id
1 'polypeptide(L)'
;MALSAKQMGGGWQLDGVKLFVPDAGAADYMVVAARSRGEGEDGITLFLVKGRPQGMSVKPVETLDMTRRWSEVHFEGVQLGAEAVMGAPDKAWPRLKRALEWATAALCAEMVGGVQKVLETSTEYAKT
;
A
#
# COMPACT_ATOMS: atom_id res chain seq x y z
N MET A 1 -13.03 3.33 6.86
CA MET A 1 -13.71 2.32 5.99
C MET A 1 -12.65 1.34 5.52
N ALA A 2 -12.84 0.03 5.75
CA ALA A 2 -11.90 -1.00 5.29
C ALA A 2 -12.20 -1.37 3.82
N LEU A 3 -11.17 -1.55 3.00
CA LEU A 3 -11.31 -2.09 1.65
C LEU A 3 -11.80 -3.54 1.71
N SER A 4 -12.94 -3.81 1.10
CA SER A 4 -13.57 -5.15 1.06
C SER A 4 -13.35 -5.83 -0.28
N ALA A 5 -13.33 -7.16 -0.27
CA ALA A 5 -13.31 -8.01 -1.45
C ALA A 5 -14.42 -9.07 -1.34
N LYS A 6 -15.24 -9.24 -2.37
CA LYS A 6 -16.33 -10.23 -2.40
C LYS A 6 -16.15 -11.16 -3.59
N GLN A 7 -16.36 -12.45 -3.39
CA GLN A 7 -16.34 -13.40 -4.52
C GLN A 7 -17.56 -13.18 -5.40
N MET A 8 -17.34 -13.00 -6.71
CA MET A 8 -18.41 -12.80 -7.70
C MET A 8 -18.03 -13.43 -9.04
N GLY A 9 -18.91 -14.25 -9.61
CA GLY A 9 -18.75 -14.78 -10.97
C GLY A 9 -17.45 -15.54 -11.23
N GLY A 10 -16.88 -16.20 -10.21
CA GLY A 10 -15.59 -16.89 -10.31
C GLY A 10 -14.36 -15.99 -10.14
N GLY A 11 -14.55 -14.70 -9.86
CA GLY A 11 -13.52 -13.72 -9.53
C GLY A 11 -13.84 -12.96 -8.24
N TRP A 12 -13.42 -11.69 -8.19
CA TRP A 12 -13.54 -10.83 -7.02
C TRP A 12 -13.98 -9.42 -7.39
N GLN A 13 -14.85 -8.85 -6.56
CA GLN A 13 -15.19 -7.43 -6.60
C GLN A 13 -14.55 -6.71 -5.41
N LEU A 14 -13.84 -5.61 -5.65
CA LEU A 14 -13.23 -4.77 -4.62
C LEU A 14 -13.98 -3.44 -4.47
N ASP A 15 -14.24 -3.06 -3.21
CA ASP A 15 -14.96 -1.84 -2.85
C ASP A 15 -14.35 -1.18 -1.62
N GLY A 16 -14.02 0.12 -1.73
CA GLY A 16 -13.48 0.94 -0.65
C GLY A 16 -12.31 1.82 -1.06
N VAL A 17 -11.53 2.28 -0.07
CA VAL A 17 -10.43 3.23 -0.29
C VAL A 17 -9.17 2.78 0.44
N LYS A 18 -8.01 2.95 -0.21
CA LYS A 18 -6.68 2.88 0.40
C LYS A 18 -6.08 4.26 0.44
N LEU A 19 -5.73 4.71 1.63
CA LEU A 19 -5.13 6.02 1.88
C LEU A 19 -3.60 5.88 1.95
N PHE A 20 -2.91 6.97 1.62
CA PHE A 20 -1.45 7.08 1.73
C PHE A 20 -0.72 5.94 1.00
N VAL A 21 -1.08 5.70 -0.26
CA VAL A 21 -0.38 4.74 -1.12
C VAL A 21 0.77 5.48 -1.82
N PRO A 22 2.04 5.13 -1.52
CA PRO A 22 3.18 5.79 -2.14
C PRO A 22 3.24 5.45 -3.63
N ASP A 23 3.54 6.45 -4.46
CA ASP A 23 3.76 6.33 -5.91
C ASP A 23 2.62 5.68 -6.73
N ALA A 24 1.39 5.57 -6.19
CA ALA A 24 0.26 4.95 -6.89
C ALA A 24 -0.09 5.67 -8.21
N GLY A 25 0.25 6.95 -8.33
CA GLY A 25 0.12 7.73 -9.57
C GLY A 25 0.98 7.19 -10.71
N ALA A 26 2.14 6.61 -10.41
CA ALA A 26 3.10 6.09 -11.39
C ALA A 26 3.16 4.55 -11.44
N ALA A 27 2.49 3.85 -10.51
CA ALA A 27 2.56 2.40 -10.42
C ALA A 27 1.79 1.69 -11.54
N ASP A 28 2.48 0.81 -12.29
CA ASP A 28 1.87 -0.12 -13.25
C ASP A 28 1.21 -1.32 -12.56
N TYR A 29 1.67 -1.65 -11.36
CA TYR A 29 1.19 -2.77 -10.55
C TYR A 29 1.00 -2.32 -9.10
N MET A 30 -0.10 -2.74 -8.50
CA MET A 30 -0.38 -2.53 -7.08
C MET A 30 -0.70 -3.85 -6.40
N VAL A 31 -0.01 -4.10 -5.28
CA VAL A 31 -0.35 -5.20 -4.36
C VAL A 31 -1.37 -4.65 -3.37
N VAL A 32 -2.61 -5.11 -3.50
CA VAL A 32 -3.75 -4.59 -2.76
C VAL A 32 -4.19 -5.60 -1.71
N ALA A 33 -4.10 -5.21 -0.44
CA ALA A 33 -4.65 -5.98 0.67
C ALA A 33 -6.12 -5.59 0.90
N ALA A 34 -7.03 -6.53 0.68
CA ALA A 34 -8.47 -6.33 0.91
C ALA A 34 -9.02 -7.43 1.83
N ARG A 35 -10.07 -7.07 2.58
CA ARG A 35 -10.76 -7.98 3.49
C ARG A 35 -11.78 -8.78 2.72
N SER A 36 -11.55 -10.08 2.59
CA SER A 36 -12.44 -11.03 1.91
C SER A 36 -13.43 -11.71 2.85
N ARG A 37 -13.14 -11.75 4.15
CA ARG A 37 -14.08 -12.24 5.19
C ARG A 37 -13.64 -11.80 6.60
N GLY A 38 -14.50 -12.08 7.57
CA GLY A 38 -14.16 -12.01 9.00
C GLY A 38 -13.69 -10.63 9.48
N GLU A 39 -13.08 -10.59 10.64
CA GLU A 39 -12.54 -9.38 11.27
C GLU A 39 -11.09 -9.64 11.74
N GLY A 40 -10.38 -8.56 12.10
CA GLY A 40 -9.01 -8.68 12.60
C GLY A 40 -8.00 -9.15 11.55
N GLU A 41 -7.06 -9.98 11.98
CA GLU A 41 -5.93 -10.47 11.17
C GLU A 41 -6.33 -11.56 10.17
N ASP A 42 -7.43 -12.27 10.44
CA ASP A 42 -7.97 -13.28 9.54
C ASP A 42 -8.75 -12.64 8.38
N GLY A 43 -8.80 -13.34 7.25
CA GLY A 43 -9.64 -12.94 6.12
C GLY A 43 -9.08 -11.80 5.27
N ILE A 44 -7.76 -11.60 5.31
CA ILE A 44 -7.05 -10.72 4.37
C ILE A 44 -6.59 -11.53 3.15
N THR A 45 -6.93 -11.03 1.97
CA THR A 45 -6.42 -11.52 0.69
C THR A 45 -5.60 -10.43 0.01
N LEU A 46 -4.50 -10.83 -0.64
CA LEU A 46 -3.69 -9.95 -1.47
C LEU A 46 -4.09 -10.13 -2.94
N PHE A 47 -4.23 -9.02 -3.64
CA PHE A 47 -4.53 -8.95 -5.06
C PHE A 47 -3.41 -8.22 -5.80
N LEU A 48 -2.94 -8.77 -6.92
CA LEU A 48 -2.08 -8.05 -7.85
C LEU A 48 -2.96 -7.35 -8.88
N VAL A 49 -3.14 -6.04 -8.71
CA VAL A 49 -3.90 -5.20 -9.64
C VAL A 49 -2.96 -4.61 -10.67
N LYS A 50 -3.21 -4.89 -11.96
CA LYS A 50 -2.44 -4.36 -13.09
C LYS A 50 -3.14 -3.13 -13.67
N GLY A 51 -2.40 -2.03 -13.81
CA GLY A 51 -2.89 -0.77 -14.38
C GLY A 51 -3.99 -0.11 -13.55
N ARG A 52 -5.04 0.37 -14.22
CA ARG A 52 -6.22 1.01 -13.62
C ARG A 52 -7.49 0.36 -14.18
N PRO A 53 -7.93 -0.79 -13.64
CA PRO A 53 -9.17 -1.43 -14.09
C PRO A 53 -10.37 -0.49 -13.91
N GLN A 54 -11.46 -0.77 -14.61
CA GLN A 54 -12.69 -0.01 -14.49
C GLN A 54 -13.17 0.03 -13.03
N GLY A 55 -13.59 1.20 -12.56
CA GLY A 55 -13.98 1.44 -11.16
C GLY A 55 -12.82 1.82 -10.25
N MET A 56 -11.57 1.80 -10.73
CA MET A 56 -10.41 2.22 -9.95
C MET A 56 -9.97 3.63 -10.31
N SER A 57 -9.80 4.49 -9.30
CA SER A 57 -9.22 5.83 -9.48
C SER A 57 -8.12 6.12 -8.47
N VAL A 58 -7.17 6.94 -8.86
CA VAL A 58 -6.05 7.37 -8.01
C VAL A 58 -6.01 8.88 -7.95
N LYS A 59 -6.04 9.42 -6.73
CA LYS A 59 -6.06 10.85 -6.46
C LYS A 59 -4.82 11.23 -5.66
N PRO A 60 -3.97 12.12 -6.16
CA PRO A 60 -2.84 12.64 -5.38
C PRO A 60 -3.32 13.29 -4.08
N VAL A 61 -2.52 13.15 -3.02
CA VAL A 61 -2.74 13.81 -1.73
C VAL A 61 -1.61 14.80 -1.50
N GLU A 62 -1.96 16.02 -1.14
CA GLU A 62 -0.97 17.02 -0.72
C GLU A 62 -0.47 16.70 0.70
N THR A 63 0.85 16.61 0.84
CA THR A 63 1.53 16.32 2.10
C THR A 63 2.62 17.36 2.37
N LEU A 64 3.01 17.50 3.65
CA LEU A 64 4.11 18.40 4.04
C LEU A 64 5.42 18.05 3.34
N ASP A 65 5.71 16.75 3.23
CA ASP A 65 6.84 16.25 2.47
C ASP A 65 6.48 16.20 0.98
N MET A 66 7.02 17.14 0.21
CA MET A 66 6.85 17.19 -1.24
C MET A 66 7.80 16.25 -2.00
N THR A 67 8.76 15.63 -1.32
CA THR A 67 9.70 14.69 -1.94
C THR A 67 9.10 13.30 -2.15
N ARG A 68 8.03 12.98 -1.41
CA ARG A 68 7.28 11.73 -1.52
C ARG A 68 5.88 11.99 -2.09
N ARG A 69 5.53 11.25 -3.14
CA ARG A 69 4.21 11.34 -3.75
C ARG A 69 3.27 10.35 -3.07
N TRP A 70 2.20 10.87 -2.49
CA TRP A 70 1.15 10.08 -1.86
C TRP A 70 -0.14 10.16 -2.66
N SER A 71 -0.94 9.12 -2.57
CA SER A 71 -2.25 9.10 -3.22
C SER A 71 -3.27 8.31 -2.41
N GLU A 72 -4.54 8.65 -2.62
CA GLU A 72 -5.67 7.79 -2.31
C GLU A 72 -5.99 6.93 -3.52
N VAL A 73 -6.29 5.66 -3.28
CA VAL A 73 -6.74 4.73 -4.30
C VAL A 73 -8.17 4.31 -3.96
N HIS A 74 -9.10 4.67 -4.83
CA HIS A 74 -10.52 4.39 -4.70
C HIS A 74 -10.89 3.20 -5.58
N PHE A 75 -11.69 2.29 -5.02
CA PHE A 75 -12.20 1.09 -5.68
C PHE A 75 -13.73 1.14 -5.59
N GLU A 76 -14.39 1.27 -6.74
CA GLU A 76 -15.84 1.32 -6.89
C GLU A 76 -16.28 0.15 -7.78
N GLY A 77 -16.62 -0.98 -7.17
CA GLY A 77 -17.05 -2.19 -7.87
C GLY A 77 -15.98 -2.77 -8.81
N VAL A 78 -14.70 -2.69 -8.44
CA VAL A 78 -13.59 -3.14 -9.31
C VAL A 78 -13.61 -4.65 -9.42
N GLN A 79 -13.83 -5.17 -10.63
CA GLN A 79 -13.84 -6.60 -10.92
C GLN A 79 -12.45 -7.11 -11.29
N LEU A 80 -12.04 -8.20 -10.64
CA LEU A 80 -10.77 -8.91 -10.87
C LEU A 80 -11.05 -10.40 -11.08
N GLY A 81 -10.27 -11.06 -11.94
CA GLY A 81 -10.32 -12.50 -12.07
C GLY A 81 -9.67 -13.22 -10.87
N ALA A 82 -9.88 -14.54 -10.77
CA ALA A 82 -9.27 -15.35 -9.71
C ALA A 82 -7.74 -15.35 -9.75
N GLU A 83 -7.16 -15.16 -10.94
CA GLU A 83 -5.71 -15.07 -11.18
C GLU A 83 -5.07 -13.84 -10.55
N ALA A 84 -5.85 -12.82 -10.20
CA ALA A 84 -5.33 -11.65 -9.49
C ALA A 84 -4.95 -11.97 -8.03
N VAL A 85 -5.42 -13.08 -7.47
CA VAL A 85 -5.12 -13.46 -6.08
C VAL A 85 -3.65 -13.86 -5.95
N MET A 86 -2.94 -13.20 -5.04
CA MET A 86 -1.55 -13.51 -4.69
C MET A 86 -1.51 -14.43 -3.47
N GLY A 87 -1.25 -15.72 -3.71
CA GLY A 87 -1.21 -16.75 -2.67
C GLY A 87 -2.58 -17.37 -2.40
N ALA A 88 -2.87 -17.70 -1.15
CA ALA A 88 -4.15 -18.30 -0.76
C ALA A 88 -5.12 -17.23 -0.24
N PRO A 89 -6.39 -17.23 -0.68
CA PRO A 89 -7.43 -16.37 -0.12
C PRO A 89 -7.49 -16.48 1.41
N ASP A 90 -7.78 -15.35 2.06
CA ASP A 90 -7.97 -15.20 3.50
C ASP A 90 -6.72 -15.45 4.37
N LYS A 91 -5.61 -15.87 3.78
CA LYS A 91 -4.39 -16.32 4.48
C LYS A 91 -3.19 -15.42 4.27
N ALA A 92 -3.39 -14.20 3.75
CA ALA A 92 -2.28 -13.37 3.34
C ALA A 92 -1.63 -12.57 4.48
N TRP A 93 -2.31 -12.41 5.62
CA TRP A 93 -1.85 -11.57 6.73
C TRP A 93 -0.46 -11.91 7.26
N PRO A 94 -0.08 -13.18 7.54
CA PRO A 94 1.26 -13.48 8.06
C PRO A 94 2.39 -13.03 7.12
N ARG A 95 2.17 -13.13 5.81
CA ARG A 95 3.13 -12.68 4.79
C ARG A 95 3.18 -11.16 4.68
N LEU A 96 2.01 -10.51 4.70
CA LEU A 96 1.91 -9.05 4.69
C LEU A 96 2.57 -8.44 5.93
N LYS A 97 2.30 -8.99 7.12
CA LYS A 97 2.91 -8.58 8.38
C LYS A 97 4.44 -8.66 8.31
N ARG A 98 4.97 -9.75 7.77
CA ARG A 98 6.43 -9.90 7.59
C ARG A 98 7.02 -8.84 6.63
N ALA A 99 6.33 -8.54 5.54
CA ALA A 99 6.75 -7.50 4.62
C ALA A 99 6.74 -6.11 5.29
N LEU A 100 5.72 -5.82 6.12
CA LEU A 100 5.64 -4.59 6.90
C LEU A 100 6.77 -4.48 7.93
N GLU A 101 7.15 -5.57 8.59
CA GLU A 101 8.30 -5.61 9.50
C GLU A 101 9.60 -5.26 8.76
N TRP A 102 9.82 -5.83 7.57
CA TRP A 102 10.99 -5.50 6.74
C TRP A 102 10.98 -4.06 6.26
N ALA A 103 9.84 -3.56 5.79
CA ALA A 103 9.69 -2.16 5.39
C ALA A 103 9.98 -1.21 6.56
N THR A 104 9.50 -1.55 7.76
CA THR A 104 9.76 -0.78 8.98
C THR A 104 11.26 -0.72 9.29
N ALA A 105 11.96 -1.86 9.23
CA ALA A 105 13.41 -1.90 9.44
C ALA A 105 14.17 -1.05 8.41
N ALA A 106 13.75 -1.09 7.14
CA ALA A 106 14.34 -0.27 6.08
C ALA A 106 14.11 1.24 6.32
N LEU A 107 12.90 1.64 6.72
CA LEU A 107 12.61 3.04 7.08
C LEU A 107 13.43 3.51 8.29
N CYS A 108 13.67 2.64 9.29
CA CYS A 108 14.58 2.96 10.38
C CYS A 108 16.00 3.24 9.89
N ALA A 109 16.52 2.42 8.97
CA ALA A 109 17.84 2.65 8.39
C ALA A 109 17.91 3.96 7.59
N GLU A 110 16.87 4.29 6.83
CA GLU A 110 16.75 5.57 6.12
C GLU A 110 16.80 6.76 7.10
N MET A 111 16.02 6.70 8.19
CA MET A 111 16.00 7.75 9.20
C MET A 111 17.37 7.95 9.87
N VAL A 112 18.09 6.86 10.18
CA VAL A 112 19.44 6.94 10.75
C VAL A 112 20.39 7.69 9.82
N GLY A 113 20.37 7.37 8.52
CA GLY A 113 21.18 8.10 7.53
C GLY A 113 20.80 9.57 7.41
N GLY A 114 19.50 9.88 7.43
CA GLY A 114 19.00 11.25 7.42
C GLY A 114 19.48 12.07 8.61
N VAL A 115 19.36 11.53 9.84
CA VAL A 115 19.80 12.21 11.06
C VAL A 115 21.32 12.37 11.10
N GLN A 116 22.08 11.39 10.63
CA GLN A 116 23.53 11.50 10.50
C GLN A 116 23.92 12.71 9.65
N LYS A 117 23.25 12.91 8.50
CA LYS A 117 23.52 14.07 7.64
C LYS A 117 23.15 15.40 8.29
N VAL A 118 22.02 15.43 9.00
CA VAL A 118 21.61 16.63 9.77
C VAL A 118 22.67 17.00 10.81
N LEU A 119 23.19 16.03 11.56
CA LEU A 119 24.25 16.25 12.55
C LEU A 119 25.53 16.79 11.91
N GLU A 120 25.99 16.17 10.82
CA GLU A 120 27.19 16.60 10.09
C GLU A 120 27.06 18.06 9.64
N THR A 121 25.99 18.40 8.94
CA THR A 121 25.76 19.76 8.44
C THR A 121 25.62 20.78 9.57
N SER A 122 24.96 20.41 10.68
CA SER A 122 24.79 21.32 11.82
C SER A 122 26.12 21.59 12.53
N THR A 123 26.96 20.57 12.71
CA THR A 123 28.26 20.70 13.37
C THR A 123 29.30 21.38 12.49
N GLU A 124 29.23 21.20 11.17
CA GLU A 124 30.04 21.95 10.20
C GLU A 124 29.72 23.44 10.27
N TYR A 125 28.42 23.80 10.24
CA TYR A 125 27.99 25.18 10.38
C TYR A 125 28.42 25.80 11.71
N ALA A 126 28.32 25.08 12.83
CA ALA A 126 28.70 25.61 14.14
C ALA A 126 30.21 25.93 14.29
N LYS A 127 31.07 25.45 13.38
CA LYS A 127 32.51 25.72 13.39
C LYS A 127 32.90 26.98 12.60
N THR A 128 31.97 27.57 11.84
CA THR A 128 32.18 28.82 11.09
C THR A 128 31.76 30.01 11.92
#